data_AF-A0A2R5HKN6-F1
#
_entry.id   AF-A0A2R5HKN6-F1
#
_cell.length_a   1.000
_cell.length_b   1.000
_cell.length_c   1.000
_cell.angle_alpha   90.00
_cell.angle_beta   90.00
_cell.angle_gamma   90.00
#
_symmetry.space_group_name_H-M   'P 1'
#
loop_
_entity.id
_entity.type
_entity.pdbx_description
1 polymer ?
#
loop_
_entity_poly.entity_id
_entity_poly.type
_entity_poly.pdbx_seq_one_letter_code
_entity_poly.pdbx_strand_id
1 'polypeptide(L)'
;MPKKQYDSYEYVDPEQIYTYPNSTVLINIQGYTSPQEAIKNENIYVTQRGLELIFKPIFVKTIDDIKDIHRYLFQDVYKWAGSFRKVNISKQGDPFISLQSFSTASQYLNSLFHYTQHET
;
A
#
# COMPACT_ATOMS: atom_id res chain seq x y z
N MET A 1 23.11 0.19 -16.60
CA MET A 1 21.64 -0.02 -16.68
C MET A 1 20.99 1.10 -15.89
N PRO A 2 20.07 1.88 -16.47
CA PRO A 2 19.40 2.94 -15.71
C PRO A 2 18.58 2.28 -14.60
N LYS A 3 18.84 2.69 -13.35
CA LYS A 3 18.05 2.30 -12.18
C LYS A 3 16.59 2.66 -12.49
N LYS A 4 15.64 1.76 -12.23
CA LYS A 4 14.20 2.05 -12.33
C LYS A 4 13.91 3.31 -11.51
N GLN A 5 13.80 4.46 -12.19
CA GLN A 5 13.31 5.69 -11.62
C GLN A 5 11.79 5.50 -11.52
N TYR A 6 11.25 5.47 -10.30
CA TYR A 6 9.81 5.45 -10.09
C TYR A 6 9.24 6.85 -10.38
N ASP A 7 9.35 7.32 -11.62
CA ASP A 7 8.43 8.32 -12.15
C ASP A 7 7.12 7.54 -12.35
N SER A 8 6.01 7.83 -11.65
CA SER A 8 5.28 9.09 -11.72
C SER A 8 3.93 8.88 -10.98
N TYR A 9 3.95 8.73 -9.66
CA TYR A 9 2.71 8.80 -8.89
C TYR A 9 2.42 10.26 -8.55
N GLU A 10 1.22 10.71 -8.88
CA GLU A 10 0.74 12.03 -8.47
C GLU A 10 -0.30 11.83 -7.37
N TYR A 11 -0.10 12.55 -6.27
CA TYR A 11 -0.96 12.51 -5.10
C TYR A 11 -1.76 13.80 -5.07
N VAL A 12 -3.09 13.69 -4.98
CA VAL A 12 -3.92 14.82 -4.57
C VAL A 12 -3.94 14.85 -3.04
N ASP A 13 -2.78 15.20 -2.45
CA ASP A 13 -2.55 15.27 -1.00
C ASP A 13 -2.24 16.71 -0.55
N PRO A 14 -3.24 17.62 -0.59
CA PRO A 14 -3.04 19.02 -0.21
C PRO A 14 -2.71 19.19 1.27
N GLU A 15 -3.05 18.21 2.11
CA GLU A 15 -2.84 18.23 3.57
C GLU A 15 -1.52 17.56 3.98
N GLN A 16 -0.72 17.05 3.02
CA GLN A 16 0.54 16.34 3.25
C GLN A 16 0.40 15.24 4.33
N ILE A 17 -0.68 14.47 4.27
CA ILE A 17 -0.97 13.46 5.29
C ILE A 17 0.00 12.27 5.24
N TYR A 18 0.61 12.03 4.07
CA TYR A 18 1.51 10.90 3.85
C TYR A 18 2.97 11.29 3.69
N THR A 19 3.30 12.54 3.36
CA THR A 19 4.65 12.98 3.05
C THR A 19 5.18 14.02 4.03
N TYR A 20 6.51 14.12 4.15
CA TYR A 20 7.10 15.23 4.90
C TYR A 20 6.86 16.57 4.17
N PRO A 21 6.82 17.69 4.90
CA PRO A 21 6.70 19.01 4.29
C PRO A 21 7.77 19.25 3.22
N ASN A 22 7.35 19.72 2.05
CA ASN A 22 8.22 20.00 0.89
C ASN A 22 9.03 18.79 0.40
N SER A 23 8.53 17.58 0.62
CA SER A 23 9.18 16.33 0.21
C SER A 23 8.19 15.38 -0.45
N THR A 24 8.71 14.54 -1.34
CA THR A 24 7.99 13.40 -1.91
C THR A 24 8.17 12.12 -1.10
N VAL A 25 8.97 12.17 -0.02
CA VAL A 25 9.24 11.03 0.85
C VAL A 25 8.06 10.79 1.79
N LEU A 26 7.60 9.55 1.83
CA LEU A 26 6.55 9.11 2.74
C LEU A 26 7.04 9.11 4.19
N ILE A 27 6.18 9.57 5.10
CA ILE A 27 6.41 9.54 6.54
C ILE A 27 6.51 8.07 6.99
N ASN A 28 7.72 7.67 7.35
CA ASN A 28 8.05 6.34 7.84
C ASN A 28 8.36 6.38 9.34
N ILE A 29 8.20 5.24 10.01
CA ILE A 29 8.39 5.07 11.45
C ILE A 29 9.82 5.44 11.89
N GLN A 30 10.80 5.19 11.04
CA GLN A 30 12.22 5.43 11.31
C GLN A 30 12.64 6.90 11.17
N GLY A 31 11.78 7.77 10.61
CA GLY A 31 12.08 9.19 10.46
C GLY A 31 13.00 9.53 9.28
N TYR A 32 13.23 8.62 8.33
CA TYR A 32 14.09 8.91 7.17
C TYR A 32 13.42 9.91 6.23
N THR A 33 14.12 10.99 5.88
CA THR A 33 13.63 12.05 4.99
C THR A 33 14.37 12.08 3.65
N SER A 34 15.48 11.34 3.51
CA SER A 34 16.14 11.10 2.22
C SER A 34 15.37 10.05 1.42
N PRO A 35 15.09 10.27 0.12
CA PRO A 35 14.48 9.25 -0.74
C PRO A 35 15.26 7.94 -0.77
N GLN A 36 16.60 8.00 -0.80
CA GLN A 36 17.44 6.81 -0.86
C GLN A 36 17.38 6.00 0.44
N GLU A 37 17.39 6.67 1.59
CA GLU A 37 17.27 6.02 2.89
C GLU A 37 15.88 5.44 3.11
N ALA A 38 14.83 6.18 2.75
CA ALA A 38 13.45 5.71 2.86
C ALA A 38 13.20 4.45 2.02
N ILE A 39 13.70 4.42 0.77
CA ILE A 39 13.60 3.24 -0.10
C ILE A 39 14.38 2.06 0.48
N LYS A 40 15.60 2.29 0.98
CA LYS A 40 16.41 1.23 1.59
C LYS A 40 15.70 0.65 2.82
N ASN A 41 15.16 1.53 3.67
CA ASN A 41 14.44 1.17 4.88
C ASN A 41 13.20 0.32 4.56
N GLU A 42 12.35 0.77 3.64
CA GLU A 42 11.16 0.01 3.22
C GLU A 42 11.54 -1.39 2.71
N ASN A 43 12.51 -1.46 1.80
CA ASN A 43 12.92 -2.74 1.21
C ASN A 43 13.41 -3.74 2.25
N ILE A 44 14.16 -3.30 3.27
CA ILE A 44 14.68 -4.18 4.32
C ILE A 44 13.53 -4.86 5.08
N TYR A 45 12.59 -4.06 5.62
CA TYR A 45 11.48 -4.60 6.41
C TYR A 45 10.49 -5.39 5.57
N VAL A 46 10.10 -4.88 4.40
CA VAL A 46 9.12 -5.55 3.52
C VAL A 46 9.66 -6.88 2.99
N THR A 47 10.96 -6.95 2.66
CA THR A 47 11.57 -8.22 2.21
C THR A 47 11.54 -9.26 3.32
N GLN A 48 11.87 -8.87 4.56
CA GLN A 48 11.80 -9.79 5.71
C GLN A 48 10.38 -10.33 5.91
N ARG A 49 9.37 -9.46 5.91
CA ARG A 49 7.95 -9.85 6.05
C ARG A 49 7.46 -10.70 4.88
N GLY A 50 7.92 -10.39 3.67
CA GLY A 50 7.64 -11.20 2.49
C GLY A 50 8.16 -12.63 2.62
N LEU A 51 9.38 -12.82 3.16
CA LEU A 51 9.92 -14.16 3.44
C LEU A 51 9.09 -14.91 4.48
N GLU A 52 8.63 -14.23 5.53
CA GLU A 52 7.76 -14.83 6.54
C GLU A 52 6.42 -15.31 5.95
N LEU A 53 5.81 -14.55 5.03
CA LEU A 53 4.56 -14.91 4.35
C LEU A 53 4.69 -16.14 3.43
N ILE A 54 5.89 -16.46 2.93
CA ILE A 54 6.12 -17.69 2.16
C ILE A 54 5.84 -18.92 3.04
N PHE A 55 6.25 -18.88 4.32
CA PHE A 55 6.07 -19.99 5.25
C PHE A 55 4.75 -19.94 6.01
N LYS A 56 4.20 -18.74 6.21
CA LYS A 56 2.95 -18.50 6.94
C LYS A 56 2.04 -17.59 6.13
N PRO A 57 1.44 -18.10 5.04
CA PRO A 57 0.62 -17.28 4.15
C PRO A 57 -0.66 -16.81 4.86
N ILE A 58 -1.08 -15.59 4.52
CA ILE A 58 -2.41 -15.08 4.82
C ILE A 58 -3.30 -15.42 3.62
N PHE A 59 -4.31 -16.24 3.84
CA PHE A 59 -5.24 -16.64 2.78
C PHE A 59 -6.32 -15.56 2.59
N VAL A 60 -6.48 -15.11 1.35
CA VAL A 60 -7.43 -14.04 1.02
C VAL A 60 -8.83 -14.63 0.83
N LYS A 61 -9.78 -14.20 1.67
CA LYS A 61 -11.22 -14.50 1.56
C LYS A 61 -12.07 -13.25 1.47
N THR A 62 -11.53 -12.12 1.91
CA THR A 62 -12.18 -10.82 1.95
C THR A 62 -11.15 -9.72 1.66
N ILE A 63 -11.65 -8.51 1.42
CA ILE A 63 -10.82 -7.31 1.34
C ILE A 63 -10.05 -7.03 2.64
N ASP A 64 -10.56 -7.49 3.79
CA ASP A 64 -9.86 -7.33 5.07
C ASP A 64 -8.59 -8.20 5.13
N ASP A 65 -8.56 -9.36 4.47
CA ASP A 65 -7.35 -10.17 4.37
C ASP A 65 -6.28 -9.48 3.50
N ILE A 66 -6.70 -8.74 2.46
CA ILE A 66 -5.78 -7.91 1.65
C ILE A 66 -5.20 -6.78 2.51
N LYS A 67 -6.03 -6.15 3.35
CA LYS A 67 -5.55 -5.16 4.33
C LYS A 67 -4.60 -5.79 5.34
N ASP A 68 -4.84 -7.03 5.75
CA ASP A 68 -3.98 -7.74 6.68
C ASP A 68 -2.62 -8.10 6.05
N ILE A 69 -2.60 -8.50 4.77
CA ILE A 69 -1.35 -8.66 4.01
C ILE A 69 -0.58 -7.33 3.94
N HIS A 70 -1.27 -6.24 3.57
CA HIS A 70 -0.66 -4.93 3.50
C HIS A 70 -0.14 -4.45 4.88
N ARG A 71 -0.90 -4.71 5.95
CA ARG A 71 -0.42 -4.47 7.33
C ARG A 71 0.84 -5.28 7.60
N TYR A 72 0.81 -6.58 7.34
CA TYR A 72 1.92 -7.48 7.66
C TYR A 72 3.22 -7.09 6.96
N LEU A 73 3.13 -6.73 5.68
CA LEU A 73 4.28 -6.31 4.88
C LEU A 73 4.88 -4.98 5.35
N PHE A 74 4.04 -4.00 5.71
CA PHE A 74 4.47 -2.61 5.90
C PHE A 74 4.39 -2.09 7.35
N GLN A 75 3.96 -2.91 8.32
CA GLN A 75 3.75 -2.50 9.72
C GLN A 75 4.99 -1.90 10.39
N ASP A 76 6.19 -2.34 9.99
CA ASP A 76 7.44 -1.84 10.56
C ASP A 76 7.92 -0.54 9.89
N VAL A 77 7.27 -0.11 8.80
CA VAL A 77 7.68 1.05 7.99
C VAL A 77 6.66 2.19 8.10
N TYR A 78 5.37 1.89 8.05
CA TYR A 78 4.32 2.90 7.94
C TYR A 78 3.24 2.75 9.00
N LYS A 79 2.94 3.82 9.73
CA LYS A 79 1.86 3.84 10.74
C LYS A 79 0.47 3.55 10.15
N TRP A 80 0.29 3.81 8.85
CA TRP A 80 -0.95 3.59 8.12
C TRP A 80 -1.03 2.22 7.45
N ALA A 81 -0.06 1.32 7.68
CA ALA A 81 -0.08 -0.04 7.14
C ALA A 81 -1.41 -0.75 7.46
N GLY A 82 -1.97 -1.43 6.47
CA GLY A 82 -3.31 -2.05 6.53
C GLY A 82 -4.52 -1.11 6.45
N SER A 83 -4.32 0.20 6.28
CA SER A 83 -5.42 1.15 6.09
C SER A 83 -5.66 1.46 4.62
N PHE A 84 -6.90 1.77 4.27
CA PHE A 84 -7.19 2.41 2.98
C PHE A 84 -6.51 3.78 2.91
N ARG A 85 -6.10 4.17 1.70
CA ARG A 85 -5.60 5.54 1.45
C ARG A 85 -6.71 6.57 1.70
N LYS A 86 -6.31 7.77 2.10
CA LYS A 86 -7.22 8.90 2.40
C LYS A 86 -7.16 10.02 1.34
N VAL A 87 -6.33 9.88 0.31
CA VAL A 87 -6.20 10.83 -0.81
C VAL A 87 -6.39 10.10 -2.12
N ASN A 88 -6.81 10.82 -3.17
CA ASN A 88 -6.81 10.30 -4.54
C ASN A 88 -5.40 10.27 -5.10
N ILE A 89 -5.11 9.25 -5.90
CA ILE A 89 -3.81 9.06 -6.55
C ILE A 89 -4.02 8.73 -8.02
N SER A 90 -3.06 9.12 -8.84
CA SER A 90 -2.94 8.73 -10.25
C SER A 90 -1.51 8.27 -10.54
N LYS A 91 -1.34 7.60 -11.67
CA LYS A 91 -0.03 7.25 -12.20
C LYS A 91 0.05 7.67 -13.65
N GLN A 92 1.01 8.51 -14.02
CA GLN A 92 1.11 9.07 -15.39
C GLN A 92 -0.17 9.78 -15.84
N GLY A 93 -0.88 10.43 -14.90
CA GLY A 93 -2.18 11.05 -15.16
C GLY A 93 -3.38 10.11 -15.12
N ASP A 94 -3.19 8.79 -15.13
CA ASP A 94 -4.28 7.82 -15.05
C ASP A 94 -4.75 7.63 -13.60
N PRO A 95 -5.99 8.03 -13.24
CA PRO A 95 -6.48 7.94 -11.88
C PRO A 95 -6.81 6.50 -11.48
N PHE A 96 -6.49 6.15 -10.24
CA PHE A 96 -7.04 4.95 -9.61
C PHE A 96 -8.47 5.20 -9.13
N ILE A 97 -9.18 4.12 -8.74
CA ILE A 97 -10.56 4.18 -8.21
C ILE A 97 -10.73 5.28 -7.14
N SER A 98 -11.75 6.12 -7.24
CA SER A 98 -11.93 7.23 -6.28
C SER A 98 -12.20 6.73 -4.85
N LEU A 99 -11.79 7.51 -3.84
CA LEU A 99 -12.07 7.21 -2.42
C LEU A 99 -13.56 6.94 -2.16
N GLN A 100 -14.43 7.71 -2.82
CA GLN A 100 -15.89 7.60 -2.70
C GLN A 100 -16.41 6.23 -3.13
N SER A 101 -15.67 5.54 -3.99
CA SER A 101 -16.05 4.23 -4.53
C SER A 101 -15.55 3.06 -3.67
N PHE A 102 -14.80 3.31 -2.59
CA PHE A 102 -14.17 2.24 -1.79
C PHE A 102 -15.19 1.32 -1.13
N SER A 103 -16.31 1.85 -0.64
CA SER A 103 -17.37 1.04 -0.02
C SER A 103 -17.96 0.05 -1.03
N THR A 104 -18.41 0.57 -2.18
CA THR A 104 -18.98 -0.24 -3.27
C THR A 104 -17.97 -1.26 -3.79
N ALA A 105 -16.72 -0.85 -4.01
CA ALA A 105 -15.66 -1.75 -4.47
C ALA A 105 -15.35 -2.86 -3.46
N SER A 106 -15.33 -2.53 -2.17
CA SER A 106 -15.11 -3.52 -1.10
C SER A 106 -16.22 -4.57 -1.06
N GLN A 107 -17.48 -4.15 -1.19
CA GLN A 107 -18.63 -5.05 -1.27
C GLN A 107 -18.54 -5.96 -2.50
N TYR A 108 -18.20 -5.39 -3.66
CA TYR A 108 -18.05 -6.15 -4.89
C TYR A 108 -16.90 -7.16 -4.83
N LEU A 109 -15.72 -6.77 -4.32
CA LEU A 109 -14.60 -7.69 -4.17
C LEU A 109 -14.94 -8.83 -3.20
N ASN A 110 -15.60 -8.53 -2.09
CA ASN A 110 -16.05 -9.57 -1.16
C ASN A 110 -17.05 -10.54 -1.81
N SER A 111 -17.98 -10.06 -2.65
CA SER A 111 -18.90 -10.97 -3.34
C SER A 111 -18.18 -11.89 -4.33
N LEU A 112 -17.14 -11.40 -5.02
CA LEU A 112 -16.30 -12.22 -5.90
C LEU A 112 -15.54 -13.29 -5.11
N PHE A 113 -14.96 -12.94 -3.95
CA PHE A 113 -14.25 -13.91 -3.12
C PHE A 113 -15.19 -14.97 -2.55
N HIS A 114 -16.42 -14.62 -2.19
CA HIS A 114 -17.41 -15.61 -1.76
C HIS A 114 -17.77 -16.59 -2.88
N TYR A 115 -17.96 -16.08 -4.10
CA TYR A 115 -18.29 -16.93 -5.25
C TYR A 115 -17.21 -17.99 -5.52
N THR A 116 -15.93 -17.59 -5.51
CA THR A 116 -14.82 -18.50 -5.81
C THR A 116 -14.57 -19.57 -4.74
N GLN A 117 -15.07 -19.38 -3.51
CA GLN A 117 -14.98 -20.39 -2.44
C GLN A 117 -15.98 -21.54 -2.60
N HIS A 118 -17.00 -21.39 -3.45
CA HIS A 118 -18.05 -22.39 -3.66
C HIS A 118 -17.86 -23.26 -4.91
N GLU A 119 -16.87 -22.95 -5.76
CA GLU A 119 -16.56 -23.70 -6.99
C GLU A 119 -15.40 -24.70 -6.85
N THR A 120 -14.85 -24.87 -5.63
CA THR A 120 -13.78 -25.83 -5.29
C THR A 120 -14.25 -26.85 -4.27
#